data_AF-A0A925AUN5-F1
#
_entry.id   AF-A0A925AUN5-F1
#
_cell.length_a   1.000
_cell.length_b   1.000
_cell.length_c   1.000
_cell.angle_alpha   90.00
_cell.angle_beta   90.00
_cell.angle_gamma   90.00
#
_symmetry.space_group_name_H-M   'P 1'
#
loop_
_entity.id
_entity.type
_entity.pdbx_description
1 polymer ?
#
loop_
_entity_poly.entity_id
_entity_poly.type
_entity_poly.pdbx_seq_one_letter_code
_entity_poly.pdbx_strand_id
1 'polypeptide(L)'
;MGLLIVVIVLVLLVVSIYNRLVSLRVRSQNAWSDIDVQLKRRADLVPNLVSTVKGYAAHERGTLDAVTQARTRAVAAQSAGPAERAVAENELTTALRGLTVAVEAYPQLQASG
;
A
#
# COMPACT_ATOMS: atom_id res chain seq x y z
N MET A 1 55.41 9.42 3.73
CA MET A 1 54.31 9.95 4.57
C MET A 1 53.11 10.44 3.75
N GLY A 2 53.27 11.37 2.80
CA GLY A 2 52.13 11.90 2.02
C GLY A 2 51.29 10.86 1.27
N LEU A 3 51.92 9.90 0.57
CA LEU A 3 51.19 8.82 -0.13
C LEU A 3 50.35 7.96 0.83
N LEU A 4 50.88 7.68 2.02
CA LEU A 4 50.22 6.84 3.02
C LEU A 4 48.99 7.54 3.60
N ILE A 5 49.06 8.86 3.81
CA ILE A 5 47.92 9.70 4.19
C ILE A 5 46.84 9.68 3.09
N VAL A 6 47.24 9.85 1.82
CA VAL A 6 46.30 9.82 0.68
C VAL A 6 45.57 8.47 0.58
N VAL A 7 46.29 7.35 0.75
CA VAL A 7 45.69 6.00 0.75
C VAL A 7 44.71 5.85 1.92
N ILE A 8 45.07 6.29 3.13
CA ILE A 8 44.18 6.24 4.29
C ILE A 8 42.90 7.03 4.03
N VAL A 9 43.01 8.26 3.50
CA VAL A 9 41.84 9.09 3.18
C VAL A 9 40.94 8.42 2.14
N LEU A 10 41.52 7.83 1.11
CA LEU A 10 40.78 7.07 0.09
C LEU A 10 40.02 5.89 0.69
N VAL A 11 40.66 5.11 1.55
CA VAL A 11 40.02 3.97 2.23
C VAL A 11 38.87 4.44 3.11
N LEU A 12 39.07 5.49 3.92
CA LEU A 12 38.02 6.05 4.77
C LEU A 12 36.85 6.58 3.96
N LEU A 13 37.10 7.20 2.80
CA LEU A 13 36.07 7.69 1.90
C LEU A 13 35.23 6.55 1.33
N VAL A 14 35.87 5.48 0.85
CA VAL A 14 35.18 4.28 0.33
C VAL A 14 34.32 3.63 1.41
N VAL A 15 34.86 3.46 2.63
CA VAL A 15 34.14 2.89 3.77
C VAL A 15 32.93 3.76 4.14
N SER A 16 33.10 5.09 4.15
CA SER A 16 32.02 6.03 4.46
C SER A 16 30.88 5.96 3.43
N ILE A 17 31.22 5.95 2.14
CA ILE A 17 30.23 5.82 1.06
C ILE A 17 29.49 4.49 1.17
N TYR A 18 30.20 3.38 1.36
CA TYR A 18 29.59 2.07 1.49
C TYR A 18 28.60 2.02 2.67
N ASN A 19 29.00 2.50 3.85
CA ASN A 19 28.15 2.55 5.03
C ASN A 19 26.90 3.41 4.79
N ARG A 20 27.04 4.54 4.09
CA ARG A 20 25.91 5.40 3.75
C ARG A 20 24.94 4.72 2.78
N LEU A 21 25.44 4.03 1.76
CA LEU A 21 24.61 3.29 0.81
C LEU A 21 23.85 2.15 1.49
N VAL A 22 24.49 1.41 2.39
CA VAL A 22 23.83 0.36 3.19
C VAL A 22 22.75 0.97 4.08
N SER A 23 23.04 2.08 4.77
CA SER A 23 22.06 2.78 5.60
C SER A 23 20.84 3.24 4.80
N LEU A 24 21.05 3.82 3.62
CA LEU A 24 19.97 4.24 2.72
C LEU A 24 19.13 3.04 2.24
N ARG A 25 19.77 1.91 1.94
CA ARG A 25 19.07 0.68 1.56
C ARG A 25 18.19 0.15 2.68
N VAL A 26 18.66 0.15 3.93
CA VAL A 26 17.86 -0.26 5.09
C VAL A 26 16.69 0.71 5.31
N ARG A 27 16.93 2.01 5.25
CA ARG A 27 15.86 3.03 5.36
C ARG A 27 14.77 2.84 4.31
N SER A 28 15.15 2.56 3.06
CA SER A 28 14.20 2.30 1.98
C SER A 28 13.36 1.05 2.23
N GLN A 29 13.95 -0.02 2.76
CA GLN A 29 13.22 -1.25 3.11
C GLN A 29 12.26 -1.03 4.28
N ASN A 30 12.68 -0.30 5.31
CA ASN A 30 11.83 0.03 6.45
C ASN A 30 10.63 0.87 6.00
N ALA A 31 10.87 1.93 5.21
CA ALA A 31 9.81 2.76 4.66
C ALA A 31 8.83 1.94 3.79
N TRP A 32 9.32 0.99 3.00
CA TRP A 32 8.47 0.08 2.23
C TRP A 32 7.64 -0.85 3.13
N SER A 33 8.24 -1.41 4.17
CA SER A 33 7.54 -2.26 5.15
C SER A 33 6.43 -1.50 5.87
N ASP A 34 6.66 -0.24 6.25
CA ASP A 34 5.66 0.61 6.88
C ASP A 34 4.47 0.86 5.94
N ILE A 35 4.74 1.12 4.66
CA ILE A 35 3.70 1.26 3.62
C ILE A 35 2.92 -0.05 3.46
N ASP A 36 3.59 -1.20 3.34
CA ASP A 36 2.93 -2.50 3.16
C ASP A 36 1.97 -2.82 4.31
N VAL A 37 2.34 -2.52 5.56
CA VAL A 37 1.46 -2.68 6.71
C VAL A 37 0.19 -1.84 6.58
N GLN A 38 0.29 -0.59 6.11
CA GLN A 38 -0.88 0.27 5.91
C GLN A 38 -1.78 -0.23 4.77
N LEU A 39 -1.18 -0.67 3.66
CA LEU A 39 -1.91 -1.24 2.52
C LEU A 39 -2.62 -2.54 2.92
N LYS A 40 -1.97 -3.39 3.72
CA LYS A 40 -2.57 -4.59 4.31
C LYS A 40 -3.76 -4.23 5.20
N ARG A 41 -3.57 -3.30 6.15
CA ARG A 41 -4.64 -2.85 7.05
C ARG A 41 -5.85 -2.33 6.27
N ARG A 42 -5.63 -1.57 5.20
CA ARG A 42 -6.69 -1.12 4.31
C ARG A 42 -7.46 -2.29 3.70
N ALA A 43 -6.77 -3.28 3.12
CA ALA A 43 -7.39 -4.45 2.52
C ALA A 43 -8.13 -5.34 3.54
N ASP A 44 -7.65 -5.37 4.79
CA ASP A 44 -8.28 -6.10 5.89
C ASP A 44 -9.58 -5.46 6.38
N LEU A 45 -9.75 -4.15 6.20
CA LEU A 45 -11.00 -3.44 6.56
C LEU A 45 -12.08 -3.55 5.48
N VAL A 46 -11.74 -3.88 4.24
CA VAL A 46 -12.69 -3.97 3.12
C VAL A 46 -13.86 -4.93 3.38
N PRO A 47 -13.66 -6.16 3.91
CA PRO A 47 -14.77 -7.08 4.20
C PRO A 47 -15.80 -6.50 5.17
N ASN A 48 -15.35 -5.75 6.18
CA ASN A 48 -16.24 -5.09 7.14
C ASN A 48 -17.06 -4.00 6.45
N LEU A 49 -16.43 -3.17 5.60
CA LEU A 49 -17.15 -2.17 4.81
C LEU A 49 -18.18 -2.79 3.86
N VAL A 50 -17.80 -3.86 3.15
CA VAL A 50 -18.70 -4.61 2.26
C VAL A 50 -19.87 -5.20 3.02
N SER A 51 -19.65 -5.77 4.21
CA SER A 51 -20.71 -6.31 5.06
C SER A 51 -21.73 -5.23 5.46
N THR A 52 -21.24 -4.06 5.89
CA THR A 52 -22.09 -2.93 6.27
C THR A 52 -22.92 -2.45 5.09
N VAL A 53 -22.31 -2.21 3.92
CA VAL A 53 -23.05 -1.74 2.74
C VAL A 53 -24.03 -2.79 2.22
N LYS A 54 -23.65 -4.07 2.22
CA LYS A 54 -24.53 -5.18 1.79
C LYS A 54 -25.81 -5.28 2.62
N GLY A 55 -25.77 -4.89 3.90
CA GLY A 55 -26.95 -4.86 4.76
C GLY A 55 -28.02 -3.86 4.33
N TYR A 56 -27.63 -2.77 3.66
CA TYR A 56 -28.54 -1.68 3.26
C TYR A 56 -28.74 -1.58 1.73
N ALA A 57 -27.79 -2.03 0.93
CA ALA A 57 -27.78 -1.93 -0.53
C ALA A 57 -27.75 -3.31 -1.20
N ALA A 58 -28.80 -4.11 -1.00
CA ALA A 58 -28.88 -5.49 -1.50
C ALA A 58 -28.87 -5.63 -3.04
N HIS A 59 -29.17 -4.55 -3.77
CA HIS A 59 -29.17 -4.51 -5.23
C HIS A 59 -27.80 -4.15 -5.83
N GLU A 60 -26.82 -3.72 -5.02
CA GLU A 60 -25.47 -3.29 -5.46
C GLU A 60 -24.47 -4.44 -5.60
N ARG A 61 -24.93 -5.64 -6.01
CA ARG A 61 -24.06 -6.82 -6.12
C ARG A 61 -22.85 -6.59 -7.03
N GLY A 62 -23.05 -5.96 -8.18
CA GLY A 62 -21.96 -5.69 -9.13
C GLY A 62 -20.86 -4.80 -8.54
N THR A 63 -21.25 -3.76 -7.80
CA THR A 63 -20.32 -2.84 -7.13
C THR A 63 -19.55 -3.56 -6.01
N LEU A 64 -20.25 -4.36 -5.19
CA LEU A 64 -19.63 -5.12 -4.09
C LEU A 64 -18.69 -6.23 -4.60
N ASP A 65 -19.04 -6.88 -5.72
CA ASP A 65 -18.19 -7.88 -6.36
C ASP A 65 -16.92 -7.27 -6.95
N ALA A 66 -17.03 -6.08 -7.57
CA ALA A 66 -15.87 -5.34 -8.08
C ALA A 66 -14.89 -4.96 -6.96
N VAL A 67 -15.40 -4.49 -5.81
CA VAL A 67 -14.58 -4.20 -4.62
C VAL A 67 -13.93 -5.47 -4.07
N THR A 68 -14.66 -6.57 -4.02
CA THR A 68 -14.16 -7.86 -3.51
C THR A 68 -13.05 -8.43 -4.41
N GLN A 69 -13.21 -8.35 -5.73
CA GLN A 69 -12.17 -8.73 -6.67
C GLN A 69 -10.94 -7.82 -6.58
N ALA A 70 -11.14 -6.50 -6.54
CA ALA A 70 -10.04 -5.55 -6.42
C ALA A 70 -9.25 -5.74 -5.11
N ARG A 71 -9.94 -6.04 -4.00
CA ARG A 71 -9.30 -6.43 -2.73
C ARG A 71 -8.45 -7.68 -2.90
N THR A 72 -9.00 -8.71 -3.53
CA THR A 72 -8.27 -9.98 -3.75
C THR A 72 -7.00 -9.74 -4.56
N ARG A 73 -7.06 -8.92 -5.61
CA ARG A 73 -5.88 -8.53 -6.40
C ARG A 73 -4.87 -7.73 -5.57
N ALA A 74 -5.32 -6.77 -4.78
CA ALA A 74 -4.46 -6.01 -3.89
C ALA A 74 -3.73 -6.94 -2.91
N VAL A 75 -4.44 -7.85 -2.23
CA VAL A 75 -3.82 -8.83 -1.31
C VAL A 75 -2.85 -9.76 -2.03
N ALA A 76 -3.19 -10.26 -3.22
CA ALA A 76 -2.30 -11.11 -4.01
C ALA A 76 -1.00 -10.40 -4.41
N ALA A 77 -1.06 -9.09 -4.66
CA ALA A 77 0.11 -8.26 -4.96
C ALA A 77 0.97 -7.92 -3.73
N GLN A 78 0.68 -8.45 -2.53
CA GLN A 78 1.51 -8.22 -1.33
C GLN A 78 2.92 -8.77 -1.46
N SER A 79 3.05 -9.95 -2.08
CA SER A 79 4.34 -10.56 -2.36
C SER A 79 5.02 -10.01 -3.60
N ALA A 80 4.35 -9.09 -4.33
CA ALA A 80 4.87 -8.46 -5.52
C ALA A 80 5.75 -7.25 -5.20
N GLY A 81 6.52 -6.79 -6.19
CA GLY A 81 7.33 -5.58 -6.05
C GLY A 81 6.49 -4.30 -5.88
N PRO A 82 7.08 -3.18 -5.42
CA PRO A 82 6.35 -1.95 -5.16
C PRO A 82 5.52 -1.41 -6.33
N ALA A 83 6.01 -1.57 -7.55
CA ALA A 83 5.32 -1.11 -8.76
C ALA A 83 4.02 -1.90 -9.01
N GLU A 84 4.07 -3.23 -8.92
CA GLU A 84 2.90 -4.09 -9.11
C GLU A 84 1.89 -3.90 -7.97
N ARG A 85 2.38 -3.76 -6.73
CA ARG A 85 1.52 -3.43 -5.59
C ARG A 85 0.78 -2.11 -5.80
N ALA A 86 1.46 -1.09 -6.32
CA ALA A 86 0.85 0.21 -6.59
C ALA A 86 -0.29 0.13 -7.62
N VAL A 87 -0.13 -0.67 -8.68
CA VAL A 87 -1.20 -0.88 -9.69
C VAL A 87 -2.42 -1.53 -9.04
N ALA A 88 -2.24 -2.61 -8.29
CA ALA A 88 -3.33 -3.31 -7.63
C ALA A 88 -4.06 -2.45 -6.58
N GLU A 89 -3.32 -1.63 -5.82
CA GLU A 89 -3.88 -0.68 -4.87
C GLU A 89 -4.68 0.45 -5.55
N ASN A 90 -4.27 0.87 -6.74
CA ASN A 90 -5.01 1.86 -7.51
C ASN A 90 -6.34 1.30 -8.04
N GLU A 91 -6.36 0.02 -8.45
CA GLU A 91 -7.61 -0.68 -8.79
C GLU A 91 -8.56 -0.75 -7.58
N LEU A 92 -8.04 -1.14 -6.40
CA LEU A 92 -8.83 -1.14 -5.16
C LEU A 92 -9.36 0.25 -4.81
N THR A 93 -8.54 1.30 -5.00
CA THR A 93 -8.95 2.68 -4.80
C THR A 93 -10.11 3.08 -5.71
N THR A 94 -10.03 2.69 -6.98
CA THR A 94 -11.07 2.99 -7.98
C THR A 94 -12.38 2.26 -7.64
N ALA A 95 -12.30 0.97 -7.27
CA ALA A 95 -13.47 0.20 -6.85
C ALA A 95 -14.13 0.78 -5.60
N LEU A 96 -13.34 1.20 -4.59
CA LEU A 96 -13.86 1.84 -3.39
C LEU A 96 -14.51 3.19 -3.67
N ARG A 97 -14.03 3.97 -4.65
CA ARG A 97 -14.73 5.20 -5.10
C ARG A 97 -16.08 4.89 -5.74
N GLY A 98 -16.18 3.81 -6.51
CA GLY A 98 -17.46 3.34 -7.03
C GLY A 98 -18.44 2.98 -5.91
N LEU A 99 -17.93 2.33 -4.85
CA LEU A 99 -18.71 2.01 -3.67
C LEU A 99 -19.20 3.26 -2.93
N THR A 100 -18.38 4.30 -2.77
CA THR A 100 -18.82 5.55 -2.12
C THR A 100 -19.92 6.24 -2.91
N VAL A 101 -19.83 6.26 -4.24
CA VAL A 101 -20.90 6.79 -5.10
C VAL A 101 -22.19 5.98 -4.93
N ALA A 102 -22.10 4.65 -4.84
CA ALA A 102 -23.27 3.82 -4.57
C ALA A 102 -23.87 4.12 -3.18
N VAL A 103 -23.04 4.34 -2.15
CA VAL A 103 -23.48 4.72 -0.81
C VAL A 103 -24.18 6.09 -0.79
N GLU A 104 -23.77 7.04 -1.63
CA GLU A 104 -24.42 8.35 -1.74
C GLU A 104 -25.89 8.25 -2.16
N ALA A 105 -26.26 7.24 -2.94
CA ALA A 105 -27.64 6.97 -3.32
C ALA A 105 -28.53 6.48 -2.14
N TYR A 106 -27.93 6.16 -0.98
CA TYR A 106 -28.59 5.63 0.20
C TYR A 106 -28.29 6.50 1.44
N PRO A 107 -29.08 7.55 1.72
CA PRO A 107 -28.85 8.48 2.84
C PRO A 107 -28.75 7.80 4.22
N GLN A 108 -29.47 6.69 4.40
CA GLN A 108 -29.43 5.87 5.62
C GLN A 108 -28.05 5.26 5.90
N LEU A 109 -27.24 5.02 4.87
CA LEU A 109 -25.86 4.55 5.02
C LEU A 109 -24.92 5.66 5.50
N GLN A 110 -25.16 6.91 5.09
CA GLN A 110 -24.37 8.07 5.55
C GLN A 110 -24.59 8.38 7.03
N ALA A 111 -25.83 8.24 7.52
CA ALA A 111 -26.19 8.55 8.90
C ALA A 111 -25.74 7.49 9.92
N SER A 112 -25.34 6.31 9.45
CA SER A 112 -24.89 5.19 10.30
C SER A 112 -23.37 5.11 10.48
N GLY A 113 -22.62 6.04 9.86
CA GLY A 113 -21.15 6.12 9.86
C GLY A 113 -20.60 7.09 10.89
#